data_AF-A0A2W4X659-F1
#
_entry.id   AF-A0A2W4X659-F1
#
_cell.length_a   1.000
_cell.length_b   1.000
_cell.length_c   1.000
_cell.angle_alpha   90.00
_cell.angle_beta   90.00
_cell.angle_gamma   90.00
#
_symmetry.space_group_name_H-M   'P 1'
#
loop_
_entity.id
_entity.type
_entity.pdbx_description
1 polymer ?
#
loop_
_entity_poly.entity_id
_entity_poly.type
_entity_poly.pdbx_seq_one_letter_code
_entity_poly.pdbx_strand_id
1 'polypeptide(L)'
;MMEPVEQPAEVKKSGRPWVDMVLSVSAVFISACSLYLAQDSSRAMERLVQANSMPFIQLGSGNSTDDGQLGSLAFGISNAGTGPARIHDFTYVVDGEPIEMSGHVVRRIIEACCAAEAETALAQADGDALRAIGADLTTPVSNSFLAAGGNVSALIWQRTPENATLWSAVDVARQRGRITTRACYCSLFDECWVAEANTFPPRPVNSCEPEDLARVER
;
A
#
# COMPACT_ATOMS: atom_id res chain seq x y z
N MET A 1 34.29 32.95 -53.48
CA MET A 1 34.03 34.24 -52.84
C MET A 1 33.78 33.91 -51.37
N MET A 2 34.78 34.10 -50.51
CA MET A 2 34.75 33.72 -49.09
C MET A 2 34.52 34.97 -48.26
N GLU A 3 33.47 34.96 -47.44
CA GLU A 3 33.22 35.97 -46.42
C GLU A 3 34.26 35.84 -45.30
N PRO A 4 34.83 36.95 -44.80
CA PRO A 4 35.87 36.92 -43.79
C PRO A 4 35.29 36.48 -42.43
N VAL A 5 35.96 35.54 -41.78
CA VAL A 5 35.71 35.14 -40.39
C VAL A 5 35.99 36.33 -39.48
N GLU A 6 34.96 36.81 -38.79
CA GLU A 6 35.04 37.89 -37.82
C GLU A 6 35.87 37.43 -36.62
N GLN A 7 37.05 38.02 -36.45
CA GLN A 7 37.97 37.69 -35.36
C GLN A 7 37.42 38.28 -34.04
N PRO A 8 37.34 37.49 -32.95
CA PRO A 8 36.89 38.01 -31.67
C PRO A 8 37.85 39.09 -31.18
N ALA A 9 37.30 40.27 -30.88
CA ALA A 9 38.05 41.42 -30.38
C ALA A 9 38.85 41.05 -29.11
N GLU A 10 40.15 41.36 -29.12
CA GLU A 10 41.04 41.16 -27.97
C GLU A 10 40.54 41.93 -26.74
N VAL A 11 40.39 41.21 -25.63
CA VAL A 11 40.04 41.77 -24.33
C VAL A 11 41.20 42.67 -23.85
N LYS A 12 41.01 43.99 -23.88
CA LYS A 12 41.96 44.95 -23.29
C LYS A 12 42.15 44.64 -21.80
N LYS A 13 43.36 44.24 -21.40
CA LYS A 13 43.73 44.02 -19.99
C LYS A 13 43.49 45.29 -19.19
N SER A 14 42.53 45.26 -18.27
CA SER A 14 42.31 46.35 -17.32
C SER A 14 43.50 46.41 -16.37
N GLY A 15 44.15 47.57 -16.23
CA GLY A 15 45.43 47.72 -15.51
C GLY A 15 45.35 47.60 -13.99
N ARG A 16 44.37 46.90 -13.41
CA ARG A 16 44.17 46.79 -11.95
C ARG A 16 43.85 45.35 -11.54
N PRO A 17 44.85 44.58 -11.05
CA PRO A 17 44.70 43.13 -10.77
C PRO A 17 43.68 42.79 -9.67
N TRP A 18 43.38 43.73 -8.77
CA TRP A 18 42.35 43.54 -7.75
C TRP A 18 40.94 43.48 -8.37
N VAL A 19 40.70 44.17 -9.49
CA VAL A 19 39.41 44.15 -10.19
C VAL A 19 39.18 42.78 -10.82
N ASP A 20 40.19 42.22 -11.48
CA ASP A 20 40.11 40.87 -12.09
C ASP A 20 39.91 39.77 -11.02
N MET A 21 40.54 39.92 -9.85
CA MET A 21 40.34 39.01 -8.72
C MET A 21 38.91 39.07 -8.18
N VAL A 22 38.36 40.28 -7.97
CA VAL A 22 36.97 40.47 -7.51
C VAL A 22 35.99 39.88 -8.53
N LEU A 23 36.24 40.08 -9.82
CA LEU A 23 35.39 39.59 -10.90
C LEU A 23 35.37 38.05 -10.93
N SER A 24 36.54 37.43 -10.80
CA SER A 24 36.67 35.96 -10.73
C SER A 24 35.96 35.37 -9.50
N VAL A 25 36.15 35.96 -8.32
CA VAL A 25 35.49 35.51 -7.08
C VAL A 25 33.97 35.64 -7.19
N SER A 26 33.49 36.75 -7.77
CA SER A 26 32.06 36.96 -7.96
C SER A 26 31.43 35.93 -8.89
N ALA A 27 32.14 35.53 -9.97
CA ALA A 27 31.68 34.48 -10.87
C ALA A 27 31.57 33.12 -10.18
N VAL A 28 32.56 32.74 -9.36
CA VAL A 28 32.51 31.49 -8.57
C VAL A 28 31.38 31.52 -7.56
N PHE A 29 31.17 32.65 -6.89
CA PHE A 29 30.09 32.81 -5.92
C PHE A 29 28.70 32.70 -6.56
N ILE A 30 28.50 33.36 -7.72
CA ILE A 30 27.25 33.27 -8.49
C ILE A 30 27.01 31.82 -8.94
N SER A 31 28.05 31.13 -9.42
CA SER A 31 27.97 29.72 -9.81
C SER A 31 27.54 28.82 -8.64
N ALA A 32 28.15 29.01 -7.46
CA ALA A 32 27.79 28.26 -6.25
C ALA A 32 26.34 28.54 -5.79
N CYS A 33 25.92 29.81 -5.79
CA CYS A 33 24.54 30.17 -5.45
C CYS A 33 23.54 29.59 -6.46
N SER A 34 23.86 29.62 -7.76
CA SER A 34 22.99 29.04 -8.79
C SER A 34 22.84 27.53 -8.64
N LEU A 35 23.93 26.80 -8.32
CA LEU A 35 23.87 25.37 -8.07
C LEU A 35 23.04 25.05 -6.83
N TYR A 36 23.22 25.83 -5.75
CA TYR A 36 22.43 25.67 -4.53
C TYR A 36 20.93 25.89 -4.77
N LEU A 37 20.57 26.99 -5.45
CA LEU A 37 19.17 27.29 -5.80
C LEU A 37 18.57 26.25 -6.75
N ALA A 38 19.35 25.70 -7.67
CA ALA A 38 18.92 24.59 -8.53
C ALA A 38 18.64 23.32 -7.70
N GLN A 39 19.47 23.03 -6.69
CA GLN A 39 19.28 21.87 -5.80
C GLN A 39 18.01 22.03 -4.94
N ASP A 40 17.77 23.22 -4.40
CA ASP A 40 16.60 23.51 -3.57
C ASP A 40 15.30 23.47 -4.38
N SER A 41 15.31 24.07 -5.58
CA SER A 41 14.16 24.04 -6.48
C SER A 41 13.83 22.62 -6.98
N SER A 42 14.83 21.75 -7.19
CA SER A 42 14.61 20.32 -7.49
C SER A 42 13.84 19.61 -6.37
N ARG A 43 14.25 19.82 -5.12
CA ARG A 43 13.58 19.19 -3.95
C ARG A 43 12.16 19.71 -3.74
N ALA A 44 11.92 20.99 -4.00
CA ALA A 44 10.58 21.57 -3.92
C ALA A 44 9.65 20.98 -5.00
N MET A 45 10.15 20.76 -6.22
CA MET A 45 9.41 20.12 -7.31
C MET A 45 9.09 18.65 -6.98
N GLU A 46 10.06 17.89 -6.45
CA GLU A 46 9.87 16.50 -6.02
C GLU A 46 8.74 16.37 -4.98
N ARG A 47 8.70 17.26 -3.98
CA ARG A 47 7.66 17.25 -2.95
C ARG A 47 6.25 17.51 -3.51
N LEU A 48 6.12 18.37 -4.52
CA LEU A 48 4.84 18.61 -5.16
C LEU A 48 4.37 17.38 -5.96
N VAL A 49 5.28 16.67 -6.62
CA VAL A 49 4.96 15.42 -7.33
C VAL A 49 4.56 14.31 -6.36
N GLN A 50 5.27 14.18 -5.24
CA GLN A 50 4.95 13.25 -4.16
C GLN A 50 3.56 13.52 -3.57
N ALA A 51 3.24 14.79 -3.28
CA ALA A 51 1.93 15.20 -2.78
C ALA A 51 0.80 14.89 -3.79
N ASN A 52 1.09 14.94 -5.09
CA ASN A 52 0.15 14.56 -6.15
C ASN A 52 0.07 13.04 -6.40
N SER A 53 0.95 12.24 -5.80
CA SER A 53 1.07 10.80 -6.03
C SER A 53 1.03 9.99 -4.72
N MET A 54 0.38 10.51 -3.68
CA MET A 54 0.32 9.82 -2.39
C MET A 54 -0.67 8.64 -2.49
N PRO A 55 -0.22 7.38 -2.28
CA PRO A 55 -1.14 6.25 -2.19
C PRO A 55 -1.90 6.30 -0.88
N PHE A 56 -3.16 5.87 -0.90
CA PHE A 56 -3.97 5.80 0.30
C PHE A 56 -4.77 4.50 0.31
N ILE A 57 -4.22 3.50 1.00
CA ILE A 57 -4.82 2.17 1.05
C ILE A 57 -5.91 2.12 2.11
N GLN A 58 -7.09 1.68 1.69
CA GLN A 58 -8.23 1.39 2.53
C GLN A 58 -8.49 -0.12 2.52
N LEU A 59 -8.70 -0.64 3.71
CA LEU A 59 -9.03 -2.05 3.92
C LEU A 59 -10.49 -2.13 4.30
N GLY A 60 -11.24 -2.94 3.54
CA GLY A 60 -12.68 -3.06 3.67
C GLY A 60 -13.09 -4.51 3.83
N SER A 61 -14.20 -4.72 4.53
CA SER A 61 -14.89 -6.00 4.53
C SER A 61 -16.40 -5.80 4.49
N GLY A 62 -17.11 -6.69 3.82
CA GLY A 62 -18.54 -6.57 3.60
C GLY A 62 -19.20 -7.91 3.34
N ASN A 63 -20.51 -7.97 3.57
CA ASN A 63 -21.31 -9.19 3.45
C ASN A 63 -22.45 -9.06 2.41
N SER A 64 -22.45 -7.97 1.64
CA SER A 64 -23.47 -7.66 0.63
C SER A 64 -23.02 -8.14 -0.74
N THR A 65 -23.96 -8.70 -1.51
CA THR A 65 -23.84 -8.84 -2.96
C THR A 65 -24.38 -7.61 -3.69
N ASP A 66 -24.13 -7.51 -4.99
CA ASP A 66 -24.66 -6.44 -5.86
C ASP A 66 -26.20 -6.33 -5.80
N ASP A 67 -26.90 -7.43 -5.49
CA ASP A 67 -28.36 -7.49 -5.35
C ASP A 67 -28.87 -7.14 -3.93
N GLY A 68 -27.99 -6.70 -3.01
CA GLY A 68 -28.35 -6.30 -1.65
C GLY A 68 -28.76 -7.46 -0.72
N GLN A 69 -28.46 -8.70 -1.10
CA GLN A 69 -28.67 -9.87 -0.25
C GLN A 69 -27.39 -10.28 0.50
N LEU A 70 -27.57 -10.94 1.64
CA LEU A 70 -26.49 -11.65 2.34
C LEU A 70 -26.06 -12.84 1.49
N GLY A 71 -25.07 -12.64 0.61
CA GLY A 71 -24.65 -13.67 -0.33
C GLY A 71 -23.16 -13.99 -0.31
N SER A 72 -22.29 -13.07 0.12
CA SER A 72 -20.85 -13.32 0.08
C SER A 72 -20.04 -12.56 1.13
N LEU A 73 -19.14 -13.33 1.72
CA LEU A 73 -17.99 -13.00 2.54
C LEU A 73 -16.90 -12.19 1.83
N ALA A 74 -16.91 -10.86 1.72
CA ALA A 74 -15.85 -10.15 0.99
C ALA A 74 -14.85 -9.42 1.90
N PHE A 75 -13.55 -9.64 1.66
CA PHE A 75 -12.45 -8.81 2.17
C PHE A 75 -11.69 -8.22 0.99
N GLY A 76 -11.53 -6.90 0.99
CA GLY A 76 -10.98 -6.16 -0.12
C GLY A 76 -9.98 -5.10 0.31
N ILE A 77 -9.17 -4.71 -0.66
CA ILE A 77 -8.22 -3.62 -0.60
C ILE A 77 -8.55 -2.61 -1.70
N SER A 78 -8.59 -1.33 -1.36
CA SER A 78 -8.76 -0.26 -2.33
C SER A 78 -7.71 0.83 -2.14
N ASN A 79 -7.37 1.51 -3.22
CA ASN A 79 -6.47 2.65 -3.19
C ASN A 79 -7.29 3.92 -3.47
N ALA A 80 -7.67 4.63 -2.41
CA ALA A 80 -8.36 5.92 -2.51
C ALA A 80 -7.38 7.11 -2.64
N GLY A 81 -6.09 6.84 -2.81
CA GLY A 81 -5.06 7.84 -3.05
C GLY A 81 -4.96 8.25 -4.51
N THR A 82 -4.06 9.18 -4.79
CA THR A 82 -3.84 9.72 -6.14
C THR A 82 -2.65 9.08 -6.86
N GLY A 83 -1.82 8.30 -6.16
CA GLY A 83 -0.70 7.55 -6.75
C GLY A 83 -0.86 6.03 -6.63
N PRO A 84 -0.07 5.25 -7.40
CA PRO A 84 -0.05 3.80 -7.29
C PRO A 84 0.63 3.37 -5.98
N ALA A 85 0.13 2.29 -5.41
CA ALA A 85 0.67 1.66 -4.21
C ALA A 85 1.36 0.35 -4.57
N ARG A 86 2.58 0.14 -4.09
CA ARG A 86 3.24 -1.17 -4.12
C ARG A 86 2.85 -1.93 -2.86
N ILE A 87 2.00 -2.94 -3.00
CA ILE A 87 1.57 -3.79 -1.89
C ILE A 87 2.64 -4.86 -1.66
N HIS A 88 3.29 -4.81 -0.51
CA HIS A 88 4.29 -5.79 -0.12
C HIS A 88 3.62 -6.99 0.54
N ASP A 89 2.79 -6.70 1.55
CA ASP A 89 2.15 -7.72 2.37
C ASP A 89 0.67 -7.40 2.59
N PHE A 90 -0.13 -8.45 2.71
CA PHE A 90 -1.56 -8.37 3.01
C PHE A 90 -1.91 -9.57 3.88
N THR A 91 -2.24 -9.33 5.15
CA THR A 91 -2.48 -10.37 6.15
C THR A 91 -3.85 -10.23 6.79
N TYR A 92 -4.40 -11.37 7.23
CA TYR A 92 -5.59 -11.41 8.06
C TYR A 92 -5.18 -11.50 9.52
N VAL A 93 -5.86 -10.76 10.38
CA VAL A 93 -5.60 -10.70 11.81
C VAL A 93 -6.86 -11.14 12.55
N VAL A 94 -6.73 -12.19 13.37
CA VAL A 94 -7.83 -12.75 14.15
C VAL A 94 -7.52 -12.59 15.63
N ASP A 95 -8.40 -11.90 16.36
CA ASP A 95 -8.22 -11.59 17.79
C ASP A 95 -6.89 -10.91 18.14
N GLY A 96 -6.34 -10.15 17.19
CA GLY A 96 -5.06 -9.45 17.34
C GLY A 96 -3.84 -10.21 16.82
N GLU A 97 -3.98 -11.51 16.52
CA GLU A 97 -2.88 -12.35 16.03
C GLU A 97 -2.95 -12.51 14.49
N PRO A 98 -1.85 -12.25 13.77
CA PRO A 98 -1.80 -12.49 12.33
C PRO A 98 -1.87 -13.99 12.03
N ILE A 99 -2.75 -14.39 11.11
CA ILE A 99 -2.86 -15.80 10.70
C ILE A 99 -1.90 -16.11 9.55
N GLU A 100 -1.38 -17.34 9.55
CA GLU A 100 -0.60 -17.83 8.41
C GLU A 100 -1.46 -17.96 7.16
N MET A 101 -1.00 -17.41 6.05
CA MET A 101 -1.65 -17.55 4.74
C MET A 101 -1.27 -18.84 4.00
N SER A 102 -0.68 -19.81 4.70
CA SER A 102 -0.29 -21.10 4.13
C SER A 102 -1.54 -21.98 3.93
N GLY A 103 -1.90 -22.25 2.67
CA GLY A 103 -3.03 -23.11 2.30
C GLY A 103 -4.37 -22.37 2.14
N HIS A 104 -5.48 -23.02 2.52
CA HIS A 104 -6.83 -22.44 2.41
C HIS A 104 -7.08 -21.40 3.51
N VAL A 105 -7.05 -20.12 3.15
CA VAL A 105 -7.14 -18.99 4.08
C VAL A 105 -8.45 -19.00 4.89
N VAL A 106 -9.59 -19.34 4.25
CA VAL A 106 -10.89 -19.39 4.94
C VAL A 106 -10.87 -20.43 6.06
N ARG A 107 -10.23 -21.58 5.83
CA ARG A 107 -10.08 -22.62 6.86
C ARG A 107 -9.26 -22.10 8.05
N ARG A 108 -8.20 -21.34 7.81
CA ARG A 108 -7.38 -20.74 8.89
C ARG A 108 -8.16 -19.70 9.70
N ILE A 109 -8.95 -18.86 9.04
CA ILE A 109 -9.83 -17.90 9.72
C ILE A 109 -10.85 -18.64 10.60
N ILE A 110 -11.44 -19.71 10.08
CA ILE A 110 -12.41 -20.53 10.81
C ILE A 110 -11.76 -21.21 12.02
N GLU A 111 -10.59 -21.83 11.85
CA GLU A 111 -9.83 -22.49 12.91
C GLU A 111 -9.47 -21.50 14.04
N ALA A 112 -9.11 -20.27 13.69
CA ALA A 112 -8.74 -19.24 14.66
C ALA A 112 -9.94 -18.62 15.40
N CYS A 113 -11.09 -18.46 14.73
CA CYS A 113 -12.21 -17.68 15.27
C CYS A 113 -13.43 -18.51 15.72
N CYS A 114 -13.75 -19.60 15.02
CA CYS A 114 -15.05 -20.28 15.03
C CYS A 114 -14.92 -21.82 14.98
N ALA A 115 -13.95 -22.39 15.71
CA ALA A 115 -13.67 -23.83 15.66
C ALA A 115 -14.88 -24.70 16.07
N ALA A 116 -15.67 -24.28 17.06
CA ALA A 116 -16.85 -25.02 17.50
C ALA A 116 -17.92 -25.10 16.41
N GLU A 117 -18.19 -24.00 15.72
CA GLU A 117 -19.12 -23.96 14.60
C GLU A 117 -18.59 -24.77 13.41
N ALA A 118 -17.27 -24.81 13.22
CA ALA A 118 -16.63 -25.61 12.17
C ALA A 118 -16.89 -27.11 12.38
N GLU A 119 -16.76 -27.61 13.61
CA GLU A 119 -17.08 -29.01 13.95
C GLU A 119 -18.54 -29.34 13.65
N THR A 120 -19.47 -28.43 13.97
CA THR A 120 -20.89 -28.65 13.65
C THR A 120 -21.16 -28.68 12.15
N ALA A 121 -20.53 -27.80 11.37
CA ALA A 121 -20.66 -27.77 9.92
C ALA A 121 -20.07 -29.03 9.27
N LEU A 122 -18.92 -29.50 9.76
CA LEU A 122 -18.30 -30.75 9.30
C LEU A 122 -19.17 -31.97 9.61
N ALA A 123 -19.76 -32.03 10.80
CA ALA A 123 -20.67 -33.11 11.17
C ALA A 123 -21.92 -33.14 10.28
N GLN A 124 -22.47 -31.97 9.92
CA GLN A 124 -23.60 -31.86 8.99
C GLN A 124 -23.23 -32.21 7.54
N ALA A 125 -21.97 -32.05 7.18
CA ALA A 125 -21.44 -32.34 5.85
C ALA A 125 -20.87 -33.77 5.71
N ASP A 126 -21.14 -34.68 6.65
CA ASP A 126 -20.62 -36.05 6.64
C ASP A 126 -19.08 -36.11 6.59
N GLY A 127 -18.43 -35.13 7.24
CA GLY A 127 -16.97 -35.00 7.26
C GLY A 127 -16.34 -34.38 6.00
N ASP A 128 -17.13 -34.01 4.99
CA ASP A 128 -16.64 -33.32 3.80
C ASP A 128 -16.40 -31.82 4.07
N ALA A 129 -15.13 -31.45 4.20
CA ALA A 129 -14.71 -30.07 4.44
C ALA A 129 -15.09 -29.10 3.30
N LEU A 130 -15.11 -29.56 2.04
CA LEU A 130 -15.46 -28.70 0.91
C LEU A 130 -16.97 -28.40 0.91
N ARG A 131 -17.81 -29.36 1.30
CA ARG A 131 -19.24 -29.12 1.51
C ARG A 131 -19.54 -28.29 2.75
N ALA A 132 -18.79 -28.50 3.84
CA ALA A 132 -18.98 -27.77 5.10
C ALA A 132 -18.58 -26.30 5.00
N ILE A 133 -17.48 -26.01 4.31
CA ILE A 133 -16.94 -24.65 4.17
C ILE A 133 -17.49 -23.99 2.91
N GLY A 134 -17.68 -24.73 1.83
CA GLY A 134 -18.04 -24.19 0.52
C GLY A 134 -16.83 -23.64 -0.25
N ALA A 135 -17.10 -23.01 -1.39
CA ALA A 135 -16.06 -22.45 -2.25
C ALA A 135 -15.65 -21.03 -1.82
N ASP A 136 -14.34 -20.81 -1.77
CA ASP A 136 -13.72 -19.50 -1.64
C ASP A 136 -13.02 -19.08 -2.94
N LEU A 137 -13.06 -17.77 -3.22
CA LEU A 137 -12.36 -17.14 -4.33
C LEU A 137 -11.30 -16.21 -3.75
N THR A 138 -10.03 -16.52 -3.98
CA THR A 138 -8.91 -15.72 -3.49
C THR A 138 -8.16 -15.06 -4.64
N THR A 139 -7.86 -13.79 -4.51
CA THR A 139 -6.98 -13.06 -5.44
C THR A 139 -5.67 -12.73 -4.72
N PRO A 140 -4.50 -13.04 -5.29
CA PRO A 140 -3.23 -12.65 -4.68
C PRO A 140 -3.10 -11.12 -4.72
N VAL A 141 -2.91 -10.51 -3.54
CA VAL A 141 -2.73 -9.06 -3.38
C VAL A 141 -1.30 -8.70 -3.02
N SER A 142 -0.59 -9.59 -2.32
CA SER A 142 0.81 -9.39 -1.94
C SER A 142 1.74 -9.33 -3.15
N ASN A 143 2.83 -8.58 -3.05
CA ASN A 143 3.81 -8.34 -4.12
C ASN A 143 3.19 -7.82 -5.43
N SER A 144 2.22 -6.92 -5.33
CA SER A 144 1.52 -6.35 -6.50
C SER A 144 1.49 -4.83 -6.49
N PHE A 145 1.12 -4.23 -7.62
CA PHE A 145 0.84 -2.79 -7.70
C PHE A 145 -0.67 -2.57 -7.78
N LEU A 146 -1.17 -1.67 -6.94
CA LEU A 146 -2.54 -1.21 -6.96
C LEU A 146 -2.58 0.24 -7.44
N ALA A 147 -3.12 0.45 -8.65
CA ALA A 147 -3.29 1.78 -9.23
C ALA A 147 -4.21 2.66 -8.37
N ALA A 148 -4.12 3.98 -8.55
CA ALA A 148 -5.05 4.93 -7.94
C ALA A 148 -6.50 4.62 -8.35
N GLY A 149 -7.42 4.63 -7.38
CA GLY A 149 -8.81 4.20 -7.56
C GLY A 149 -9.01 2.70 -7.74
N GLY A 150 -7.95 1.89 -7.74
CA GLY A 150 -8.03 0.45 -7.87
C GLY A 150 -8.73 -0.19 -6.67
N ASN A 151 -9.49 -1.25 -6.91
CA ASN A 151 -10.18 -2.03 -5.89
C ASN A 151 -10.05 -3.52 -6.23
N VAL A 152 -9.60 -4.32 -5.27
CA VAL A 152 -9.40 -5.77 -5.43
C VAL A 152 -9.98 -6.50 -4.22
N SER A 153 -10.85 -7.48 -4.48
CA SER A 153 -11.31 -8.41 -3.46
C SER A 153 -10.28 -9.52 -3.26
N ALA A 154 -9.57 -9.46 -2.13
CA ALA A 154 -8.56 -10.45 -1.75
C ALA A 154 -9.19 -11.82 -1.48
N LEU A 155 -10.37 -11.83 -0.86
CA LEU A 155 -11.13 -13.03 -0.55
C LEU A 155 -12.63 -12.76 -0.75
N ILE A 156 -13.31 -13.67 -1.42
CA ILE A 156 -14.76 -13.75 -1.50
C ILE A 156 -15.18 -15.16 -1.08
N TRP A 157 -16.02 -15.28 -0.06
CA TRP A 157 -16.50 -16.56 0.45
C TRP A 157 -18.02 -16.66 0.36
N GLN A 158 -18.53 -17.52 -0.50
CA GLN A 158 -19.97 -17.60 -0.78
C GLN A 158 -20.74 -18.27 0.35
N ARG A 159 -21.92 -17.72 0.67
CA ARG A 159 -22.85 -18.34 1.61
C ARG A 159 -23.68 -19.39 0.89
N THR A 160 -23.70 -20.61 1.42
CA THR A 160 -24.55 -21.72 0.97
C THR A 160 -25.52 -22.13 2.08
N PRO A 161 -26.59 -22.88 1.78
CA PRO A 161 -27.46 -23.46 2.81
C PRO A 161 -26.71 -24.35 3.80
N GLU A 162 -25.69 -25.08 3.35
CA GLU A 162 -24.91 -26.02 4.15
C GLU A 162 -23.92 -25.34 5.10
N ASN A 163 -23.29 -24.24 4.67
CA ASN A 163 -22.32 -23.51 5.50
C ASN A 163 -22.94 -22.35 6.30
N ALA A 164 -24.27 -22.16 6.21
CA ALA A 164 -24.96 -20.97 6.70
C ALA A 164 -24.65 -20.60 8.15
N THR A 165 -24.63 -21.58 9.06
CA THR A 165 -24.36 -21.37 10.50
C THR A 165 -22.92 -20.89 10.72
N LEU A 166 -21.96 -21.59 10.11
CA LEU A 166 -20.54 -21.27 10.19
C LEU A 166 -20.23 -19.90 9.57
N TRP A 167 -20.78 -19.65 8.39
CA TRP A 167 -20.65 -18.38 7.68
C TRP A 167 -21.18 -17.21 8.52
N SER A 168 -22.36 -17.37 9.15
CA SER A 168 -22.94 -16.34 10.02
C SER A 168 -22.10 -16.10 11.27
N ALA A 169 -21.49 -17.14 11.86
CA ALA A 169 -20.59 -16.97 12.99
C ALA A 169 -19.35 -16.16 12.62
N VAL A 170 -18.74 -16.43 11.47
CA VAL A 170 -17.61 -15.68 10.93
C VAL A 170 -17.99 -14.22 10.62
N ASP A 171 -19.14 -13.97 10.01
CA ASP A 171 -19.60 -12.59 9.74
C ASP A 171 -19.84 -11.82 11.05
N VAL A 172 -20.43 -12.44 12.07
CA VAL A 172 -20.60 -11.80 13.39
C VAL A 172 -19.23 -11.49 14.02
N ALA A 173 -18.27 -12.40 13.92
CA ALA A 173 -16.93 -12.16 14.45
C ALA A 173 -16.21 -10.99 13.75
N ARG A 174 -16.33 -10.91 12.42
CA ARG A 174 -15.85 -9.77 11.64
C ARG A 174 -16.51 -8.46 12.05
N GLN A 175 -17.84 -8.43 12.19
CA GLN A 175 -18.57 -7.23 12.60
C GLN A 175 -18.17 -6.76 14.01
N ARG A 176 -17.76 -7.69 14.88
CA ARG A 176 -17.22 -7.38 16.21
C ARG A 176 -15.76 -6.93 16.20
N GLY A 177 -15.12 -6.86 15.04
CA GLY A 177 -13.71 -6.50 14.91
C GLY A 177 -12.73 -7.59 15.33
N ARG A 178 -13.20 -8.83 15.54
CA ARG A 178 -12.31 -9.97 15.82
C ARG A 178 -11.50 -10.38 14.60
N ILE A 179 -12.09 -10.24 13.41
CA ILE A 179 -11.44 -10.54 12.14
C ILE A 179 -11.20 -9.23 11.41
N THR A 180 -9.93 -8.87 11.26
CA THR A 180 -9.47 -7.65 10.58
C THR A 180 -8.43 -8.01 9.52
N THR A 181 -8.06 -7.03 8.71
CA THR A 181 -6.98 -7.16 7.72
C THR A 181 -5.94 -6.08 7.95
N ARG A 182 -4.71 -6.39 7.57
CA ARG A 182 -3.58 -5.49 7.61
C ARG A 182 -2.87 -5.56 6.26
N ALA A 183 -2.35 -4.44 5.79
CA ALA A 183 -1.56 -4.38 4.58
C ALA A 183 -0.37 -3.44 4.78
N CYS A 184 0.80 -3.86 4.31
CA CYS A 184 1.95 -2.98 4.19
C CYS A 184 2.16 -2.60 2.74
N TYR A 185 2.28 -1.30 2.50
CA TYR A 185 2.40 -0.75 1.17
C TYR A 185 3.37 0.43 1.15
N CYS A 186 3.98 0.66 -0.01
CA CYS A 186 4.83 1.81 -0.23
C CYS A 186 4.39 2.60 -1.46
N SER A 187 4.76 3.88 -1.49
CA SER A 187 4.70 4.71 -2.70
C SER A 187 5.79 4.27 -3.69
N LEU A 188 5.78 4.87 -4.89
CA LEU A 188 6.87 4.72 -5.85
C LEU A 188 8.20 5.31 -5.36
N PHE A 189 8.16 6.15 -4.33
CA PHE A 189 9.32 6.83 -3.75
C PHE A 189 9.84 6.14 -2.48
N ASP A 190 9.45 4.87 -2.27
CA ASP A 190 9.86 4.04 -1.12
C ASP A 190 9.48 4.62 0.25
N GLU A 191 8.45 5.48 0.30
CA GLU A 191 7.79 5.84 1.55
C GLU A 191 6.75 4.76 1.86
N CYS A 192 6.79 4.19 3.07
CA CYS A 192 6.00 3.02 3.42
C CYS A 192 5.04 3.27 4.58
N TRP A 193 3.89 2.59 4.56
CA TRP A 193 2.86 2.64 5.58
C TRP A 193 2.24 1.27 5.83
N VAL A 194 1.73 1.09 7.05
CA VAL A 194 0.89 -0.03 7.43
C VAL A 194 -0.55 0.48 7.57
N ALA A 195 -1.44 -0.05 6.75
CA ALA A 195 -2.88 0.11 6.88
C ALA A 195 -3.45 -1.04 7.70
N GLU A 196 -4.32 -0.72 8.66
CA GLU A 196 -5.10 -1.68 9.43
C GLU A 196 -6.58 -1.38 9.20
N ALA A 197 -7.40 -2.42 9.06
CA ALA A 197 -8.84 -2.25 8.91
C ALA A 197 -9.41 -1.45 10.08
N ASN A 198 -10.33 -0.53 9.78
CA ASN A 198 -10.96 0.38 10.75
C ASN A 198 -10.02 1.32 11.51
N THR A 199 -8.74 1.42 11.13
CA THR A 199 -7.78 2.34 11.73
C THR A 199 -7.40 3.43 10.74
N PHE A 200 -7.56 4.69 11.16
CA PHE A 200 -7.20 5.86 10.36
C PHE A 200 -6.45 6.89 11.22
N PRO A 201 -5.37 7.51 10.72
CA PRO A 201 -4.70 7.25 9.43
C PRO A 201 -3.78 6.01 9.45
N PRO A 202 -3.32 5.52 8.28
CA PRO A 202 -2.27 4.50 8.19
C PRO A 202 -0.99 4.94 8.91
N ARG A 203 -0.27 3.98 9.51
CA ARG A 203 0.92 4.26 10.32
C ARG A 203 2.17 4.26 9.44
N PRO A 204 3.03 5.29 9.48
CA PRO A 204 4.27 5.31 8.71
C PRO A 204 5.28 4.30 9.27
N VAL A 205 6.01 3.61 8.38
CA VAL A 205 7.09 2.67 8.70
C VAL A 205 8.28 2.90 7.78
N ASN A 206 9.46 2.44 8.19
CA ASN A 206 10.67 2.58 7.37
C ASN A 206 10.64 1.67 6.14
N SER A 207 10.16 0.44 6.33
CA SER A 207 10.03 -0.55 5.26
C SER A 207 8.91 -1.54 5.56
N CYS A 208 8.55 -2.36 4.57
CA CYS A 208 7.63 -3.49 4.71
C CYS A 208 8.35 -4.82 5.00
N GLU A 209 9.54 -4.77 5.60
CA GLU A 209 10.21 -5.98 6.07
C GLU A 209 9.56 -6.52 7.35
N PRO A 210 9.60 -7.84 7.60
CA PRO A 210 8.98 -8.45 8.78
C PRO A 210 9.39 -7.80 10.12
N GLU A 211 10.62 -7.32 10.24
CA GLU A 211 11.13 -6.65 11.45
C GLU A 211 10.44 -5.32 11.75
N ASP A 212 10.08 -4.56 10.71
CA ASP A 212 9.39 -3.28 10.84
C ASP A 212 7.90 -3.48 11.11
N LEU A 213 7.29 -4.53 10.53
CA LEU A 213 5.91 -4.92 10.79
C LEU A 213 5.70 -5.30 12.27
N ALA A 214 6.63 -6.08 12.84
CA ALA A 214 6.60 -6.47 14.25
C ALA A 214 6.76 -5.28 15.22
N ARG A 215 7.23 -4.12 14.75
CA ARG A 215 7.37 -2.91 15.55
C ARG A 215 6.04 -2.15 15.67
N VAL A 216 5.15 -2.28 14.69
CA VAL A 216 3.81 -1.67 14.71
C VAL A 216 2.87 -2.40 15.67
N GLU A 217 3.20 -3.64 16.03
CA GLU A 217 2.43 -4.49 16.94
C GLU A 217 2.74 -4.26 18.44
N ARG A 218 3.79 -3.49 18.76
CA ARG A 218 4.19 -3.13 20.14
C ARG A 218 3.71 -1.73 20.54
#